data_AF-A0A355QI57-F1
#
_entry.id   AF-A0A355QI57-F1
#
_cell.length_a   1.000
_cell.length_b   1.000
_cell.length_c   1.000
_cell.angle_alpha   90.00
_cell.angle_beta   90.00
_cell.angle_gamma   90.00
#
_symmetry.space_group_name_H-M   'P 1'
#
loop_
_entity.id
_entity.type
_entity.pdbx_description
1 polymer ?
#
loop_
_entity_poly.entity_id
_entity_poly.type
_entity_poly.pdbx_seq_one_letter_code
_entity_poly.pdbx_strand_id
1 'polypeptide(L)' 'SATLFTGSTDRAERVGSALRAGTTWVNCFLVRDLTAPFGGLGISGLGREGGDHALEFHADLKTLQIRDDTTT' A
#
# COMPACT_ATOMS: atom_id res chain seq x y z
N SER A 1 6.89 3.29 9.22
CA SER A 1 5.52 3.37 9.79
C SER A 1 5.46 4.51 10.79
N ALA A 2 4.27 4.90 11.22
CA ALA A 2 4.06 5.87 12.29
C ALA A 2 2.84 5.50 13.13
N THR A 3 2.80 5.98 14.38
CA THR A 3 1.62 5.87 15.25
C THR A 3 1.29 7.25 15.81
N LEU A 4 0.02 7.63 15.75
CA LEU A 4 -0.50 8.89 16.26
C LEU A 4 -1.52 8.62 17.36
N PHE A 5 -1.28 9.18 18.55
CA PHE A 5 -2.26 9.16 19.64
C PHE A 5 -2.90 10.55 19.79
N THR A 6 -4.22 10.61 19.66
CA THR A 6 -4.97 11.86 19.80
C THR A 6 -6.44 11.61 20.10
N GLY A 7 -7.04 12.50 20.89
CA GLY A 7 -8.50 12.54 21.10
C GLY A 7 -9.28 13.37 20.07
N SER A 8 -8.62 13.96 19.08
CA SER A 8 -9.25 14.82 18.07
C SER A 8 -9.28 14.13 16.71
N THR A 9 -10.49 13.96 16.15
CA THR A 9 -10.70 13.38 14.82
C THR A 9 -10.02 14.22 13.73
N ASP A 10 -10.20 15.54 13.74
CA ASP A 10 -9.57 16.39 12.72
C ASP A 10 -8.04 16.35 12.80
N ARG A 11 -7.47 16.16 13.99
CA ARG A 11 -6.02 15.98 14.13
C ARG A 11 -5.59 14.62 13.60
N ALA A 12 -6.36 13.56 13.86
CA ALA A 12 -6.11 12.24 13.31
C ALA A 12 -6.03 12.28 11.78
N GLU A 13 -6.98 12.95 11.12
CA GLU A 13 -7.00 13.07 9.66
C GLU A 13 -5.87 13.95 9.12
N ARG A 14 -5.74 15.18 9.62
CA ARG A 14 -4.74 16.14 9.11
C ARG A 14 -3.30 15.68 9.35
N VAL A 15 -3.01 15.18 10.55
CA VAL A 15 -1.65 14.75 10.89
C VAL A 15 -1.39 13.34 10.34
N GLY A 16 -2.37 12.44 10.46
CA GLY A 16 -2.23 11.06 9.99
C GLY A 16 -1.94 10.97 8.49
N SER A 17 -2.60 11.79 7.68
CA SER A 17 -2.38 11.85 6.23
C SER A 17 -1.10 12.59 5.81
N ALA A 18 -0.62 13.54 6.63
CA ALA A 18 0.61 14.28 6.36
C ALA A 18 1.89 13.51 6.73
N LEU A 19 1.79 12.47 7.55
CA LEU A 19 2.94 11.66 7.96
C LEU A 19 3.52 10.90 6.77
N ARG A 20 4.81 11.09 6.51
CA ARG A 20 5.57 10.35 5.49
C ARG A 20 5.92 8.94 5.97
N ALA A 21 4.93 8.05 6.00
CA ALA A 21 5.06 6.65 6.35
C ALA A 21 4.19 5.78 5.43
N GLY A 22 4.59 4.53 5.17
CA GLY A 22 3.76 3.62 4.37
C GLY A 22 2.57 3.01 5.11
N THR A 23 2.57 3.09 6.45
CA THR A 23 1.43 2.73 7.31
C THR A 23 1.40 3.68 8.50
N THR A 24 0.25 4.26 8.77
CA THR A 24 -0.01 5.14 9.92
C THR A 24 -1.16 4.57 10.73
N TRP A 25 -0.93 4.27 12.00
CA TRP A 25 -1.99 3.87 12.93
C TRP A 25 -2.42 5.05 13.80
N VAL A 26 -3.71 5.15 14.10
CA VAL A 26 -4.26 6.16 15.02
C VAL A 26 -4.87 5.47 16.22
N ASN A 27 -4.43 5.83 17.42
CA ASN A 27 -4.88 5.26 18.70
C ASN A 27 -4.77 3.73 18.81
N CYS A 28 -3.92 3.11 17.98
CA CYS A 28 -3.61 1.70 18.03
C CYS A 28 -2.18 1.47 17.51
N PHE A 29 -1.64 0.29 17.74
CA PHE A 29 -0.33 -0.10 17.21
C PHE A 29 -0.41 -1.55 16.75
N LEU A 30 0.22 -1.84 15.60
CA LEU A 30 0.34 -3.19 15.06
C LEU A 30 -1.01 -3.90 14.80
N VAL A 31 -2.07 -3.14 14.52
CA VAL A 31 -3.29 -3.71 13.94
C VAL A 31 -2.97 -4.10 12.50
N ARG A 32 -3.01 -5.40 12.22
CA ARG A 32 -2.66 -5.98 10.93
C ARG A 32 -3.92 -6.42 10.22
N ASP A 33 -4.15 -5.85 9.05
CA ASP A 33 -5.14 -6.29 8.08
C ASP A 33 -4.37 -6.89 6.90
N LEU A 34 -4.58 -8.17 6.62
CA LEU A 34 -3.88 -8.88 5.54
C LEU A 34 -4.35 -8.43 4.14
N THR A 35 -5.51 -7.77 4.06
CA THR A 35 -6.04 -7.22 2.82
C THR A 35 -5.53 -5.81 2.53
N ALA A 36 -5.03 -5.10 3.54
CA ALA A 36 -4.46 -3.78 3.37
C ALA A 36 -3.00 -3.84 2.88
N PRO A 37 -2.56 -2.91 2.02
CA PRO A 37 -1.15 -2.80 1.66
C PRO A 37 -0.28 -2.42 2.86
N PHE A 38 0.93 -2.97 2.90
CA PHE A 38 2.00 -2.55 3.79
C PHE A 38 3.29 -2.31 3.02
N GLY A 39 4.18 -1.46 3.57
CA GLY A 39 5.46 -1.17 2.94
C GLY A 39 6.12 0.09 3.48
N GLY A 40 7.37 0.32 3.06
CA GLY A 40 8.15 1.50 3.41
C GLY A 40 7.80 2.75 2.57
N LEU A 41 8.25 3.90 3.04
CA LEU A 41 8.32 5.13 2.25
C LEU A 41 9.73 5.74 2.35
N GLY A 42 10.25 6.27 1.24
CA GLY A 42 11.60 6.81 1.18
C GLY A 42 12.66 5.71 1.26
N ILE A 43 13.69 5.90 2.09
CA ILE A 43 14.77 4.91 2.24
C ILE A 43 14.34 3.62 2.96
N SER A 44 13.12 3.60 3.53
CA SER A 44 12.59 2.42 4.22
C SER A 44 11.99 1.37 3.29
N GLY A 45 11.87 1.64 1.99
CA GLY A 45 11.45 0.65 1.00
C GLY A 45 10.80 1.23 -0.25
N LEU A 46 10.68 0.38 -1.26
CA LEU A 46 10.02 0.64 -2.55
C LEU A 46 8.87 -0.36 -2.73
N GLY A 47 7.80 0.06 -3.41
CA GLY A 47 6.63 -0.80 -3.65
C GLY A 47 5.75 -1.00 -2.41
N ARG A 48 4.78 -1.92 -2.54
CA ARG A 48 3.85 -2.35 -1.50
C ARG A 48 3.72 -3.87 -1.57
N GLU A 49 3.44 -4.47 -0.43
CA GLU A 49 3.08 -5.88 -0.27
C GLU A 49 1.73 -5.98 0.46
N GLY A 50 1.18 -7.18 0.58
CA GLY A 50 -0.11 -7.43 1.24
C GLY A 50 -1.30 -7.09 0.35
N GLY A 51 -2.44 -7.72 0.64
CA GLY A 51 -3.63 -7.65 -0.21
C GLY A 51 -3.31 -7.94 -1.69
N ASP A 52 -3.91 -7.16 -2.57
CA ASP A 52 -3.74 -7.28 -4.02
C ASP A 52 -2.33 -6.86 -4.50
N HIS A 53 -1.62 -6.03 -3.73
CA HIS A 53 -0.26 -5.60 -4.05
C HIS A 53 0.78 -6.72 -3.93
N ALA A 54 0.47 -7.79 -3.20
CA ALA A 54 1.32 -8.97 -3.17
C ALA A 54 1.49 -9.58 -4.57
N LEU A 55 0.45 -9.54 -5.42
CA LEU A 55 0.53 -10.05 -6.79
C LEU A 55 1.43 -9.18 -7.67
N GLU A 56 1.37 -7.84 -7.51
CA GLU A 56 2.25 -6.93 -8.25
C GLU A 56 3.73 -7.19 -7.96
N PHE A 57 4.07 -7.58 -6.73
CA PHE A 57 5.45 -7.84 -6.33
C PHE A 57 5.90 -9.29 -6.59
N HIS A 58 5.01 -10.27 -6.49
CA HIS A 58 5.35 -11.69 -6.55
C HIS A 58 4.93 -12.40 -7.85
N ALA A 59 4.29 -11.71 -8.79
CA ALA A 59 3.89 -12.29 -10.07
C ALA A 59 4.42 -11.48 -11.25
N ASP A 60 4.87 -12.20 -12.28
CA ASP A 60 5.28 -11.58 -13.54
C ASP A 60 4.06 -11.29 -14.41
N LEU A 61 3.91 -10.03 -14.81
CA LEU A 61 2.95 -9.67 -15.85
C LEU A 61 3.47 -10.13 -17.21
N LYS A 62 2.75 -11.05 -17.85
CA LYS A 62 3.08 -11.56 -19.18
C LYS A 62 2.00 -11.20 -20.18
N THR A 63 2.38 -10.49 -21.24
CA THR A 63 1.51 -10.25 -22.40
C THR A 63 1.85 -11.27 -23.49
N LEU A 64 0.85 -11.99 -24.00
CA LEU A 64 0.94 -12.84 -25.18
C LEU A 64 -0.01 -12.31 -26.25
N GLN A 65 0.53 -11.97 -27.42
CA GLN A 65 -0.25 -11.53 -28.57
C GLN A 65 -0.09 -12.54 -29.69
N ILE A 66 -1.21 -12.98 -30.25
CA ILE A 66 -1.26 -13.90 -31.39
C ILE A 66 -2.02 -13.16 -32.48
N ARG A 67 -1.34 -12.92 -33.61
CA ARG A 67 -2.00 -12.39 -34.82
C ARG A 67 -2.68 -13.55 -35.53
N ASP A 68 -3.98 -13.44 -35.75
CA ASP A 68 -4.69 -14.32 -36.68
C ASP A 68 -4.79 -13.68 -38.08
N ASP A 69 -5.07 -14.51 -39.08
CA ASP A 69 -5.20 -14.07 -40.48
C ASP A 69 -6.53 -13.34 -40.76
N THR A 70 -7.34 -13.04 -39.73
CA THR A 70 -8.62 -12.31 -39.88
C THR A 70 -8.47 -10.81 -39.63
N THR A 71 -7.35 -10.38 -39.06
CA THR A 71 -7.07 -8.95 -38.88
C THR A 71 -6.53 -8.36 -40.19
N THR A 72 -7.36 -7.58 -40.89
CA THR A 72 -7.00 -6.88 -42.15
C THR A 72 -6.11 -5.67 -41.90
#